data_AF-A0A1E4BEX2-F1
#
_entry.id   AF-A0A1E4BEX2-F1
#
_cell.length_a   1.000
_cell.length_b   1.000
_cell.length_c   1.000
_cell.angle_alpha   90.00
_cell.angle_beta   90.00
_cell.angle_gamma   90.00
#
_symmetry.space_group_name_H-M   'P 1'
#
loop_
_entity.id
_entity.type
_entity.pdbx_description
1 polymer ?
#
loop_
_entity_poly.entity_id
_entity_poly.type
_entity_poly.pdbx_seq_one_letter_code
_entity_poly.pdbx_strand_id
1 'polypeptide(L)'
;MSKALVLYHYHGKEALLAATIRWLTDRVLRREGEALSQSTAATVMEDYWRWLGGEIENGELRVLIEFTQERGDAARQALEESALHRQAAGEKTVARVFQLLDLSPRLPPAMLASCELAFRDGLVLWAARQPNRNARVAFDVFWLSLLSLAR
;
A
#
# COMPACT_ATOMS: atom_id res chain seq x y z
N MET A 1 4.17 22.01 17.77
CA MET A 1 2.70 22.24 17.84
C MET A 1 2.24 22.12 19.28
N SER A 2 1.29 22.97 19.71
CA SER A 2 0.70 22.92 21.06
C SER A 2 -0.43 21.89 21.13
N LYS A 3 -0.53 21.14 22.25
CA LYS A 3 -1.61 20.19 22.55
C LYS A 3 -3.00 20.83 22.44
N ALA A 4 -3.13 22.12 22.76
CA ALA A 4 -4.37 22.86 22.65
C ALA A 4 -4.84 23.03 21.19
N LEU A 5 -3.91 23.15 20.24
CA LEU A 5 -4.24 23.30 18.82
C LEU A 5 -4.74 21.99 18.20
N VAL A 6 -4.18 20.86 18.65
CA VAL A 6 -4.60 19.52 18.23
C VAL A 6 -5.99 19.18 18.77
N LEU A 7 -6.25 19.50 20.05
CA LEU A 7 -7.57 19.30 20.67
C LEU A 7 -8.64 20.29 20.17
N TYR A 8 -8.23 21.42 19.59
CA TYR A 8 -9.13 22.38 18.96
C TYR A 8 -9.67 21.87 17.61
N HIS A 9 -8.86 21.15 16.83
CA HIS A 9 -9.27 20.61 15.52
C HIS A 9 -9.86 19.19 15.59
N TYR A 10 -9.52 18.41 16.62
CA TYR A 10 -10.00 17.05 16.77
C TYR A 10 -10.66 16.86 18.12
N HIS A 11 -11.92 16.45 18.11
CA HIS A 11 -12.72 16.17 19.31
C HIS A 11 -12.30 14.86 20.01
N GLY A 12 -11.01 14.74 20.36
CA GLY A 12 -10.45 13.60 21.07
C GLY A 12 -9.51 12.71 20.24
N LYS A 13 -8.90 11.73 20.93
CA LYS A 13 -7.91 10.79 20.37
C LYS A 13 -8.46 10.03 19.16
N GLU A 14 -9.70 9.56 19.23
CA GLU A 14 -10.29 8.74 18.16
C GLU A 14 -10.51 9.54 16.87
N ALA A 15 -10.98 10.77 16.98
CA ALA A 15 -11.16 11.66 15.82
C ALA A 15 -9.80 11.98 15.15
N LEU A 16 -8.76 12.19 15.96
CA LEU A 16 -7.40 12.40 15.46
C LEU A 16 -6.83 11.16 14.77
N LEU A 17 -7.00 9.97 15.36
CA LEU A 17 -6.55 8.70 14.77
C LEU A 17 -7.25 8.45 13.44
N ALA A 18 -8.58 8.56 13.41
CA ALA A 18 -9.37 8.36 12.20
C ALA A 18 -8.96 9.34 11.08
N ALA A 19 -8.71 10.61 11.42
CA ALA A 19 -8.21 11.59 10.46
C ALA A 19 -6.80 11.28 9.97
N THR A 20 -5.93 10.80 10.87
CA THR A 20 -4.56 10.39 10.52
C THR A 20 -4.56 9.18 9.59
N ILE A 21 -5.40 8.18 9.85
CA ILE A 21 -5.58 7.00 8.98
C ILE A 21 -6.01 7.42 7.57
N ARG A 22 -7.02 8.29 7.45
CA ARG A 22 -7.47 8.81 6.16
C ARG A 22 -6.37 9.58 5.43
N TRP A 23 -5.70 10.50 6.12
CA TRP A 23 -4.61 11.28 5.55
C TRP A 23 -3.42 10.43 5.09
N LEU A 24 -3.03 9.42 5.88
CA LEU A 24 -1.98 8.46 5.50
C LEU A 24 -2.40 7.64 4.28
N THR A 25 -3.65 7.15 4.27
CA THR A 25 -4.19 6.38 3.15
C THR A 25 -4.11 7.19 1.86
N ASP A 26 -4.61 8.42 1.86
CA ASP A 26 -4.60 9.29 0.69
C ASP A 26 -3.18 9.59 0.20
N ARG A 27 -2.24 9.82 1.13
CA ARG A 27 -0.83 10.05 0.77
C ARG A 27 -0.19 8.84 0.12
N VAL A 28 -0.35 7.65 0.70
CA VAL A 28 0.21 6.41 0.16
C VAL A 28 -0.37 6.12 -1.22
N LEU A 29 -1.70 6.21 -1.38
CA LEU A 29 -2.38 5.92 -2.64
C LEU A 29 -2.06 6.95 -3.73
N ARG A 30 -1.91 8.23 -3.36
CA ARG A 30 -1.48 9.25 -4.31
C ARG A 30 -0.07 8.97 -4.82
N ARG A 31 0.87 8.60 -3.93
CA ARG A 31 2.24 8.24 -4.34
C ARG A 31 2.29 6.97 -5.19
N GLU A 32 1.47 5.97 -4.88
CA GLU A 32 1.31 4.76 -5.71
C GLU A 32 0.84 5.13 -7.13
N GLY A 33 -0.24 5.92 -7.21
CA GLY A 33 -0.80 6.37 -8.48
C GLY A 33 0.18 7.23 -9.28
N GLU A 34 0.88 8.16 -8.63
CA GLU A 34 1.91 8.99 -9.27
C GLU A 34 3.03 8.13 -9.87
N ALA A 35 3.55 7.16 -9.10
CA ALA A 35 4.62 6.28 -9.54
C ALA A 35 4.24 5.45 -10.77
N LEU A 36 3.02 4.93 -10.83
CA LEU A 36 2.57 4.04 -11.91
C LEU A 36 1.96 4.76 -13.11
N SER A 37 1.48 5.99 -12.92
CA SER A 37 0.83 6.77 -14.00
C SER A 37 1.78 7.06 -15.18
N GLN A 38 3.07 7.21 -14.90
CA GLN A 38 4.09 7.52 -15.90
C GLN A 38 4.85 6.28 -16.39
N SER A 39 4.54 5.11 -15.85
CA SER A 39 5.26 3.88 -16.17
C SER A 39 4.99 3.40 -17.59
N THR A 40 6.03 2.78 -18.15
CA THR A 40 6.00 2.06 -19.43
C THR A 40 6.19 0.57 -19.19
N ALA A 41 6.04 -0.25 -20.24
CA ALA A 41 6.37 -1.67 -20.19
C ALA A 41 7.77 -1.95 -19.63
N ALA A 42 8.76 -1.10 -19.98
CA ALA A 42 10.14 -1.27 -19.57
C ALA A 42 10.44 -0.84 -18.12
N THR A 43 9.60 0.02 -17.53
CA THR A 43 9.89 0.65 -16.23
C THR A 43 8.93 0.26 -15.13
N VAL A 44 7.75 -0.29 -15.45
CA VAL A 44 6.65 -0.47 -14.48
C VAL A 44 7.06 -1.22 -13.21
N MET A 45 7.86 -2.30 -13.33
CA MET A 45 8.31 -3.06 -12.16
C MET A 45 9.30 -2.29 -11.30
N GLU A 46 10.14 -1.47 -11.94
CA GLU A 46 11.13 -0.65 -11.23
C GLU A 46 10.47 0.56 -10.57
N ASP A 47 9.52 1.20 -11.23
CA ASP A 47 8.77 2.33 -10.68
C ASP A 47 7.92 1.89 -9.49
N TYR A 48 7.30 0.70 -9.59
CA TYR A 48 6.61 0.07 -8.48
C TYR A 48 7.54 -0.14 -7.30
N TRP A 49 8.68 -0.80 -7.54
CA TRP A 49 9.64 -1.04 -6.48
C TRP A 49 10.13 0.25 -5.85
N ARG A 50 10.44 1.28 -6.64
CA ARG A 50 10.91 2.57 -6.13
C ARG A 50 9.87 3.19 -5.19
N TRP A 51 8.59 3.12 -5.54
CA TRP A 51 7.51 3.55 -4.67
C TRP A 51 7.44 2.72 -3.38
N LEU A 52 7.38 1.40 -3.49
CA LEU A 52 7.25 0.52 -2.31
C LEU A 52 8.48 0.58 -1.39
N GLY A 53 9.68 0.65 -1.97
CA GLY A 53 10.93 0.89 -1.24
C GLY A 53 10.90 2.22 -0.50
N GLY A 54 10.40 3.27 -1.14
CA GLY A 54 10.14 4.56 -0.48
C GLY A 54 9.13 4.45 0.68
N GLU A 55 8.07 3.65 0.55
CA GLU A 55 7.12 3.42 1.66
C GLU A 55 7.75 2.62 2.81
N ILE A 56 8.63 1.67 2.50
CA ILE A 56 9.41 0.91 3.50
C ILE A 56 10.31 1.86 4.29
N GLU A 57 11.00 2.78 3.60
CA GLU A 57 11.89 3.77 4.22
C GLU A 57 11.12 4.83 5.03
N ASN A 58 10.04 5.36 4.48
CA ASN A 58 9.21 6.38 5.13
C ASN A 58 8.39 5.81 6.31
N GLY A 59 8.03 4.52 6.26
CA GLY A 59 7.28 3.83 7.29
C GLY A 59 5.81 4.24 7.41
N GLU A 60 5.28 5.10 6.53
CA GLU A 60 3.89 5.55 6.55
C GLU A 60 2.91 4.39 6.35
N LEU A 61 3.19 3.52 5.38
CA LEU A 61 2.41 2.29 5.15
C LEU A 61 2.50 1.32 6.34
N ARG A 62 3.66 1.21 7.00
CA ARG A 62 3.80 0.40 8.22
C ARG A 62 2.90 0.95 9.33
N VAL A 63 2.93 2.26 9.58
CA VAL A 63 2.12 2.90 10.63
C VAL A 63 0.63 2.65 10.37
N LEU A 64 0.19 2.76 9.12
CA LEU A 64 -1.19 2.46 8.73
C LEU A 64 -1.58 1.01 9.06
N ILE A 65 -0.69 0.05 8.78
CA ILE A 65 -0.92 -1.37 9.10
C ILE A 65 -0.94 -1.60 10.62
N GLU A 66 -0.04 -0.96 11.37
CA GLU A 66 0.03 -1.09 12.83
C GLU A 66 -1.20 -0.51 13.54
N PHE A 67 -1.85 0.51 12.97
CA PHE A 67 -3.11 1.05 13.50
C PHE A 67 -4.26 0.03 13.51
N THR A 68 -4.16 -1.09 12.79
CA THR A 68 -5.16 -2.18 12.88
C THR A 68 -5.31 -2.76 14.29
N GLN A 69 -4.35 -2.51 15.18
CA GLN A 69 -4.40 -2.93 16.58
C GLN A 69 -5.10 -1.91 17.51
N GLU A 70 -5.39 -0.69 17.04
CA GLU A 70 -6.05 0.34 17.85
C GLU A 70 -7.50 -0.02 18.12
N ARG A 71 -7.98 0.38 19.30
CA ARG A 71 -9.37 0.19 19.73
C ARG A 71 -10.09 1.53 19.68
N GLY A 72 -11.25 1.55 19.02
CA GLY A 72 -12.13 2.72 18.89
C GLY A 72 -12.94 2.67 17.61
N ASP A 73 -14.22 3.02 17.67
CA ASP A 73 -15.14 2.83 16.54
C ASP A 73 -14.79 3.73 15.35
N ALA A 74 -14.41 4.99 15.58
CA ALA A 74 -14.04 5.90 14.50
C ALA A 74 -12.73 5.50 13.80
N ALA A 75 -11.76 4.98 14.56
CA ALA A 75 -10.51 4.47 14.00
C ALA A 75 -10.75 3.18 13.20
N ARG A 76 -11.58 2.27 13.72
CA ARG A 76 -11.99 1.04 13.04
C ARG A 76 -12.68 1.34 11.71
N GLN A 77 -13.65 2.26 11.70
CA GLN A 77 -14.33 2.67 10.47
C GLN A 77 -13.33 3.27 9.45
N ALA A 78 -12.42 4.13 9.89
CA ALA A 78 -11.40 4.70 9.00
C ALA A 78 -10.45 3.64 8.42
N LEU A 79 -10.13 2.59 9.19
CA LEU A 79 -9.32 1.46 8.72
C LEU A 79 -10.09 0.59 7.72
N GLU A 80 -11.38 0.35 7.93
CA GLU A 80 -12.25 -0.35 6.98
C GLU A 80 -12.32 0.43 5.65
N GLU A 81 -12.55 1.74 5.70
CA GLU A 81 -12.50 2.64 4.53
C GLU A 81 -11.12 2.57 3.83
N SER A 82 -10.04 2.63 4.61
CA SER A 82 -8.67 2.52 4.10
C SER A 82 -8.42 1.19 3.39
N ALA A 83 -8.85 0.07 3.96
CA ALA A 83 -8.70 -1.25 3.36
C ALA A 83 -9.42 -1.34 2.02
N LEU A 84 -10.66 -0.82 1.92
CA LEU A 84 -11.42 -0.79 0.67
C LEU A 84 -10.72 0.06 -0.40
N HIS A 85 -10.22 1.25 -0.02
CA HIS A 85 -9.49 2.11 -0.95
C HIS A 85 -8.18 1.49 -1.43
N ARG A 86 -7.41 0.87 -0.52
CA ARG A 86 -6.17 0.17 -0.86
C ARG A 86 -6.42 -1.04 -1.76
N GLN A 87 -7.48 -1.81 -1.51
CA GLN A 87 -7.89 -2.91 -2.37
C GLN A 87 -8.22 -2.42 -3.79
N ALA A 88 -9.04 -1.37 -3.91
CA ALA A 88 -9.42 -0.80 -5.20
C ALA A 88 -8.22 -0.21 -5.95
N ALA A 89 -7.27 0.40 -5.25
CA ALA A 89 -6.02 0.87 -5.82
C ALA A 89 -5.14 -0.29 -6.29
N GLY A 90 -4.97 -1.32 -5.46
CA GLY A 90 -4.22 -2.54 -5.81
C GLY A 90 -4.76 -3.23 -7.05
N GLU A 91 -6.09 -3.30 -7.21
CA GLU A 91 -6.71 -3.84 -8.42
C GLU A 91 -6.36 -3.05 -9.68
N LYS A 92 -6.42 -1.71 -9.61
CA LYS A 92 -6.01 -0.84 -10.72
C LYS A 92 -4.52 -1.00 -11.03
N THR A 93 -3.70 -1.05 -9.99
CA THR A 93 -2.24 -1.24 -10.08
C THR A 93 -1.90 -2.55 -10.77
N VAL A 94 -2.44 -3.68 -10.30
CA VAL A 94 -2.20 -4.99 -10.91
C VAL A 94 -2.70 -5.02 -12.35
N ALA A 95 -3.92 -4.55 -12.62
CA ALA A 95 -4.45 -4.49 -13.98
C ALA A 95 -3.55 -3.66 -14.91
N ARG A 96 -3.03 -2.52 -14.43
CA ARG A 96 -2.12 -1.66 -15.17
C ARG A 96 -0.77 -2.32 -15.45
N VAL A 97 -0.21 -3.06 -14.49
CA VAL A 97 1.04 -3.82 -14.68
C VAL A 97 0.87 -4.85 -15.78
N PHE A 98 -0.16 -5.69 -15.73
CA PHE A 98 -0.43 -6.68 -16.75
C PHE A 98 -0.67 -6.04 -18.13
N GLN A 99 -1.44 -4.94 -18.17
CA GLN A 99 -1.67 -4.19 -19.41
C GLN A 99 -0.38 -3.64 -20.02
N LEU A 100 0.48 -3.02 -19.21
CA LEU A 100 1.75 -2.45 -19.69
C LEU A 100 2.72 -3.51 -20.20
N LEU A 101 2.70 -4.69 -19.61
CA LEU A 101 3.54 -5.81 -20.01
C LEU A 101 2.94 -6.64 -21.15
N ASP A 102 1.78 -6.25 -21.68
CA ASP A 102 1.02 -6.99 -22.70
C ASP A 102 0.74 -8.46 -22.30
N LEU A 103 0.42 -8.66 -21.01
CA LEU A 103 0.17 -9.97 -20.42
C LEU A 103 -1.30 -10.13 -20.08
N SER A 104 -1.85 -11.32 -20.34
CA SER A 104 -3.22 -11.67 -19.98
C SER A 104 -3.26 -12.54 -18.71
N PRO A 105 -3.68 -12.02 -17.54
CA PRO A 105 -3.72 -12.82 -16.32
C PRO A 105 -4.74 -13.96 -16.43
N ARG A 106 -4.39 -15.16 -15.95
CA ARG A 106 -5.32 -16.31 -15.89
C ARG A 106 -6.39 -16.18 -14.80
N LEU A 107 -6.17 -15.30 -13.83
CA LEU A 107 -7.06 -15.04 -12.71
C LEU A 107 -7.61 -13.60 -12.80
N PRO A 108 -8.80 -13.34 -12.23
CA PRO A 108 -9.33 -11.98 -12.16
C PRO A 108 -8.34 -11.01 -11.46
N PRO A 109 -8.17 -9.78 -11.97
CA PRO A 109 -7.28 -8.78 -11.36
C PRO A 109 -7.57 -8.54 -9.88
N ALA A 110 -8.83 -8.54 -9.46
CA ALA A 110 -9.22 -8.41 -8.06
C ALA A 110 -8.62 -9.51 -7.16
N MET A 111 -8.53 -10.76 -7.63
CA MET A 111 -7.92 -11.86 -6.85
C MET A 111 -6.41 -11.70 -6.73
N LEU A 112 -5.76 -11.34 -7.84
CA LEU A 112 -4.31 -11.08 -7.87
C LEU A 112 -3.96 -9.88 -6.96
N ALA A 113 -4.79 -8.84 -6.97
CA ALA A 113 -4.65 -7.67 -6.11
C ALA A 113 -4.80 -7.98 -4.62
N SER A 114 -5.73 -8.85 -4.23
CA SER A 114 -5.83 -9.29 -2.83
C SER A 114 -4.56 -10.00 -2.36
N CYS A 115 -3.97 -10.86 -3.20
CA CYS A 115 -2.70 -11.52 -2.91
C CYS A 115 -1.54 -10.54 -2.85
N GLU A 116 -1.48 -9.60 -3.80
CA GLU A 116 -0.46 -8.55 -3.84
C GLU A 116 -0.53 -7.65 -2.61
N LEU A 117 -1.72 -7.18 -2.22
CA LEU A 117 -1.91 -6.32 -1.05
C LEU A 117 -1.48 -7.04 0.24
N ALA A 118 -1.86 -8.30 0.41
CA ALA A 118 -1.44 -9.10 1.56
C ALA A 118 0.09 -9.30 1.60
N PHE A 119 0.70 -9.56 0.44
CA PHE A 119 2.16 -9.65 0.32
C PHE A 119 2.84 -8.32 0.63
N ARG A 120 2.34 -7.21 0.07
CA ARG A 120 2.84 -5.83 0.26
C ARG A 120 2.85 -5.46 1.74
N ASP A 121 1.73 -5.64 2.43
CA ASP A 121 1.61 -5.35 3.86
C ASP A 121 2.57 -6.22 4.67
N GLY A 122 2.69 -7.51 4.33
CA GLY A 122 3.66 -8.42 4.94
C GLY A 122 5.11 -8.02 4.70
N LEU A 123 5.45 -7.58 3.48
CA LEU A 123 6.80 -7.17 3.09
C LEU A 123 7.24 -5.92 3.86
N VAL A 124 6.35 -4.93 4.00
CA VAL A 124 6.60 -3.71 4.76
C VAL A 124 6.88 -4.03 6.24
N LEU A 125 6.04 -4.87 6.84
CA LEU A 125 6.22 -5.32 8.23
C LEU A 125 7.48 -6.18 8.41
N TRP A 126 7.85 -6.98 7.41
CA TRP A 126 9.05 -7.81 7.44
C TRP A 126 10.32 -6.96 7.32
N ALA A 127 10.35 -6.02 6.37
CA ALA A 127 11.49 -5.15 6.12
C ALA A 127 11.81 -4.28 7.34
N ALA A 128 10.78 -3.78 8.04
CA ALA A 128 10.93 -3.04 9.29
C ALA A 128 11.59 -3.86 10.42
N ARG A 129 11.39 -5.18 10.44
CA ARG A 129 12.00 -6.09 11.43
C ARG A 129 13.40 -6.57 11.02
N GLN A 130 13.71 -6.52 9.72
CA GLN A 130 14.96 -7.02 9.15
C GLN A 130 15.61 -5.97 8.23
N PRO A 131 16.01 -4.79 8.75
CA PRO A 131 16.46 -3.67 7.92
C PRO A 131 17.72 -3.96 7.11
N ASN A 132 18.53 -4.95 7.52
CA ASN A 132 19.74 -5.35 6.81
C ASN A 132 19.49 -6.36 5.67
N ARG A 133 18.24 -6.81 5.50
CA ARG A 133 17.87 -7.75 4.44
C ARG A 133 17.32 -6.99 3.24
N ASN A 134 17.66 -7.47 2.04
CA ASN A 134 17.20 -6.85 0.81
C ASN A 134 15.75 -7.25 0.50
N ALA A 135 14.80 -6.36 0.81
CA ALA A 135 13.37 -6.54 0.51
C ALA A 135 13.06 -6.64 -1.00
N ARG A 136 13.96 -6.14 -1.86
CA ARG A 136 13.79 -6.24 -3.31
C ARG A 136 13.69 -7.68 -3.79
N VAL A 137 14.46 -8.58 -3.19
CA VAL A 137 14.48 -9.98 -3.58
C VAL A 137 13.11 -10.63 -3.40
N ALA A 138 12.45 -10.38 -2.26
CA ALA A 138 11.10 -10.89 -2.01
C ALA A 138 10.09 -10.29 -3.00
N PHE A 139 10.19 -8.99 -3.28
CA PHE A 139 9.37 -8.30 -4.27
C PHE A 139 9.51 -8.94 -5.67
N ASP A 140 10.74 -9.13 -6.15
CA ASP A 140 10.99 -9.73 -7.47
C ASP A 140 10.46 -11.16 -7.55
N VAL A 141 10.71 -11.99 -6.53
CA VAL A 141 10.22 -13.38 -6.50
C VAL A 141 8.69 -13.42 -6.54
N PHE A 142 8.03 -12.57 -5.75
CA PHE A 142 6.57 -12.50 -5.73
C PHE A 142 6.02 -12.09 -7.10
N TRP A 143 6.52 -11.00 -7.69
CA TRP A 143 6.01 -10.51 -8.96
C TRP A 143 6.33 -11.44 -10.12
N LEU A 144 7.52 -12.04 -10.18
CA LEU A 144 7.82 -13.06 -11.19
C LEU A 144 6.85 -14.24 -11.09
N SER A 145 6.52 -14.68 -9.86
CA SER A 145 5.54 -15.73 -9.63
C SER A 145 4.14 -15.31 -10.08
N LEU A 146 3.73 -14.07 -9.77
CA LEU A 146 2.42 -13.54 -10.16
C LEU A 146 2.29 -13.40 -11.68
N LEU A 147 3.31 -12.86 -12.34
CA LEU A 147 3.38 -12.69 -13.79
C LEU A 147 3.46 -14.03 -14.52
N SER A 148 4.03 -15.08 -13.92
CA SER A 148 4.02 -16.44 -14.49
C SER A 148 2.60 -17.03 -14.64
N LEU A 149 1.61 -16.46 -13.94
CA LEU A 149 0.19 -16.78 -14.10
C LEU A 149 -0.43 -16.13 -15.33
N ALA A 150 0.33 -15.41 -16.15
CA ALA A 150 -0.13 -14.87 -17.42
C ALA A 150 -0.24 -15.93 -18.53
N ARG A 151 -0.87 -15.54 -19.63
CA ARG A 151 -0.77 -16.17 -20.95
C ARG A 151 -0.15 -15.18 -21.91
#